data_AF-A0A2A2M2N8-F1
#
_entry.id   AF-A0A2A2M2N8-F1
#
_cell.length_a   1.000
_cell.length_b   1.000
_cell.length_c   1.000
_cell.angle_alpha   90.00
_cell.angle_beta   90.00
_cell.angle_gamma   90.00
#
_symmetry.space_group_name_H-M   'P 1'
#
loop_
_entity.id
_entity.type
_entity.pdbx_description
1 polymer ?
#
loop_
_entity_poly.entity_id
_entity_poly.type
_entity_poly.pdbx_seq_one_letter_code
_entity_poly.pdbx_strand_id
1 'polypeptide(L)'
;MIDGLPSNWRNDFVISKSENGQIALIFTDDLPDYLRPPNDWTIYYTDDAEEPKDTWEQIPSGGAPLTRVEVPNMEPGQYYYLVVDNPDKGIQTPTLIVMTPRAPSDIVFGTSLNDENIIDFKPAKASEPIKVSIF
;
A
#
# COMPACT_ATOMS: atom_id res chain seq x y z
N MET A 1 9.66 -19.79 4.19
CA MET A 1 10.33 -19.22 3.00
C MET A 1 9.95 -20.08 1.81
N ILE A 2 9.57 -19.48 0.69
CA ILE A 2 9.39 -20.21 -0.58
C ILE A 2 10.71 -20.08 -1.32
N ASP A 3 11.34 -21.20 -1.68
CA ASP A 3 12.63 -21.20 -2.38
C ASP A 3 12.49 -20.52 -3.76
N GLY A 4 13.46 -19.67 -4.10
CA GLY A 4 13.58 -19.03 -5.41
C GLY A 4 12.99 -17.62 -5.56
N LEU A 5 12.37 -17.06 -4.52
CA LEU A 5 11.84 -15.69 -4.54
C LEU A 5 12.71 -14.73 -3.71
N PRO A 6 13.07 -13.54 -4.21
CA PRO A 6 13.88 -12.56 -3.48
C PRO A 6 13.14 -12.10 -2.22
N SER A 7 13.83 -11.76 -1.12
CA SER A 7 13.20 -11.54 0.21
C SER A 7 12.04 -10.50 0.23
N ASN A 8 12.01 -9.59 -0.75
CA ASN A 8 10.99 -8.58 -0.99
C ASN A 8 9.87 -9.00 -1.95
N TRP A 9 9.82 -10.25 -2.42
CA TRP A 9 8.84 -10.74 -3.41
C TRP A 9 7.38 -10.45 -3.04
N ARG A 10 7.06 -10.35 -1.75
CA ARG A 10 5.72 -10.00 -1.25
C ARG A 10 5.31 -8.56 -1.58
N ASN A 11 6.29 -7.68 -1.77
CA ASN A 11 6.08 -6.29 -2.16
C ASN A 11 5.84 -6.14 -3.67
N ASP A 12 6.07 -7.20 -4.46
CA ASP A 12 5.95 -7.13 -5.92
C ASP A 12 4.51 -7.35 -6.41
N PHE A 13 3.59 -7.84 -5.56
CA PHE A 13 2.19 -8.04 -5.97
C PHE A 13 1.28 -6.84 -5.75
N VAL A 14 1.61 -5.99 -4.78
CA VAL A 14 0.76 -4.86 -4.39
C VAL A 14 1.61 -3.63 -4.15
N ILE A 15 1.30 -2.58 -4.89
CA ILE A 15 1.89 -1.26 -4.76
C ILE A 15 0.83 -0.33 -4.18
N SER A 16 1.12 0.28 -3.03
CA SER A 16 0.32 1.37 -2.50
C SER A 16 0.70 2.69 -3.17
N LYS A 17 -0.29 3.46 -3.59
CA LYS A 17 -0.13 4.82 -4.09
C LYS A 17 -1.04 5.77 -3.34
N SER A 18 -0.59 7.02 -3.20
CA SER A 18 -1.47 8.11 -2.78
C SER A 18 -2.02 8.78 -4.04
N GLU A 19 -3.34 8.74 -4.21
CA GLU A 19 -4.07 9.33 -5.34
C GLU A 19 -5.23 10.15 -4.78
N ASN A 20 -5.34 11.42 -5.16
CA ASN A 20 -6.42 12.32 -4.74
C ASN A 20 -6.65 12.40 -3.21
N GLY A 21 -5.59 12.24 -2.41
CA GLY A 21 -5.69 12.26 -0.94
C GLY A 21 -6.15 10.94 -0.32
N GLN A 22 -6.29 9.87 -1.11
CA GLN A 22 -6.64 8.53 -0.67
C GLN A 22 -5.52 7.54 -1.02
N ILE A 23 -5.54 6.38 -0.36
CA ILE A 23 -4.62 5.29 -0.69
C ILE A 23 -5.29 4.33 -1.68
N ALA A 24 -4.62 4.07 -2.78
CA ALA A 24 -4.99 3.06 -3.76
C ALA A 24 -3.97 1.91 -3.74
N LEU A 25 -4.47 0.68 -3.69
CA LEU A 25 -3.68 -0.53 -3.89
C LEU A 25 -3.73 -0.92 -5.37
N ILE A 26 -2.57 -0.98 -6.00
CA ILE A 26 -2.38 -1.43 -7.37
C ILE A 26 -1.83 -2.84 -7.32
N PHE A 27 -2.61 -3.78 -7.82
CA PHE A 27 -2.21 -5.17 -7.94
C PHE A 27 -1.48 -5.36 -9.26
N THR A 28 -0.28 -5.95 -9.21
CA THR A 28 0.57 -6.11 -10.40
C THR A 28 0.17 -7.31 -11.23
N ASP A 29 0.70 -7.39 -12.46
CA ASP A 29 0.52 -8.57 -13.30
C ASP A 29 1.17 -9.82 -12.70
N ASP A 30 1.97 -9.75 -11.64
CA ASP A 30 2.47 -10.96 -10.99
C ASP A 30 1.38 -11.67 -10.17
N LEU A 31 0.22 -11.03 -9.98
CA LEU A 31 -0.93 -11.63 -9.33
C LEU A 31 -1.33 -12.94 -10.03
N PRO A 32 -1.49 -14.04 -9.28
CA PRO A 32 -1.88 -15.32 -9.86
C PRO A 32 -3.14 -15.22 -10.73
N ASP A 33 -3.12 -15.89 -11.89
CA ASP A 33 -4.21 -15.86 -12.89
C ASP A 33 -5.58 -16.24 -12.34
N TYR A 34 -5.67 -16.96 -11.22
CA TYR A 34 -6.93 -17.33 -10.59
C TYR A 34 -7.59 -16.18 -9.79
N LEU A 35 -6.84 -15.11 -9.45
CA LEU A 35 -7.36 -13.89 -8.80
C LEU A 35 -7.67 -12.75 -9.78
N ARG A 36 -7.18 -12.85 -11.02
CA ARG A 36 -7.42 -11.86 -12.09
C ARG A 36 -8.86 -11.81 -12.66
N PRO A 37 -9.65 -12.90 -12.71
CA PRO A 37 -11.02 -12.83 -13.21
C PRO A 37 -11.85 -11.88 -12.34
N PRO A 38 -12.85 -11.18 -12.92
CA PRO A 38 -13.79 -10.36 -12.16
C PRO A 38 -14.75 -11.26 -11.38
N ASN A 39 -14.25 -11.92 -10.34
CA ASN A 39 -14.99 -12.88 -9.54
C ASN A 39 -14.73 -12.59 -8.06
N ASP A 40 -15.79 -12.17 -7.36
CA ASP A 40 -16.04 -12.22 -5.91
C ASP A 40 -14.80 -12.36 -5.03
N TRP A 41 -13.89 -11.40 -5.11
CA TRP A 41 -12.82 -11.27 -4.14
C TRP A 41 -13.27 -10.39 -2.96
N THR A 42 -12.68 -10.61 -1.79
CA THR A 42 -12.78 -9.74 -0.62
C THR A 42 -11.39 -9.45 -0.12
N ILE A 43 -11.05 -8.17 0.05
CA ILE A 43 -9.81 -7.76 0.71
C ILE A 43 -10.10 -7.59 2.20
N TYR A 44 -9.33 -8.26 3.02
CA TYR A 44 -9.27 -8.05 4.46
C TYR A 44 -8.02 -7.24 4.78
N TYR A 45 -8.13 -6.18 5.57
CA TYR A 45 -6.97 -5.37 5.96
C TYR A 45 -7.06 -4.85 7.40
N THR A 46 -5.89 -4.62 8.01
CA THR A 46 -5.72 -4.00 9.33
C THR A 46 -4.33 -3.35 9.41
N ASP A 47 -4.15 -2.39 10.30
CA ASP A 47 -2.83 -1.86 10.69
C ASP A 47 -2.19 -2.65 11.85
N ASP A 48 -2.91 -3.60 12.46
CA ASP A 48 -2.44 -4.44 13.56
C ASP A 48 -2.50 -5.95 13.22
N ALA A 49 -1.34 -6.58 13.03
CA ALA A 49 -1.25 -8.01 12.75
C ALA A 49 -1.65 -8.92 13.92
N GLU A 50 -1.75 -8.40 15.14
CA GLU A 50 -2.18 -9.17 16.32
C GLU A 50 -3.71 -9.31 16.39
N GLU A 51 -4.45 -8.48 15.65
CA GLU A 51 -5.91 -8.57 15.59
C GLU A 51 -6.38 -9.86 14.92
N PRO A 52 -7.43 -10.51 15.46
CA PRO A 52 -8.07 -11.64 14.81
C PRO A 52 -8.55 -11.29 13.40
N LYS A 53 -8.31 -12.17 12.41
CA LYS A 53 -8.65 -11.88 11.00
C LYS A 53 -10.13 -11.56 10.76
N ASP A 54 -11.03 -12.08 11.60
CA ASP A 54 -12.47 -11.82 11.54
C ASP A 54 -12.86 -10.41 11.97
N THR A 55 -11.96 -9.67 12.62
CA THR A 55 -12.17 -8.26 13.01
C THR A 55 -11.55 -7.27 12.02
N TRP A 56 -10.84 -7.75 11.00
CA TRP A 56 -10.22 -6.90 9.98
C TRP A 56 -11.28 -6.19 9.13
N GLU A 57 -10.94 -5.01 8.64
CA GLU A 57 -11.80 -4.26 7.71
C GLU A 57 -11.91 -5.00 6.37
N GLN A 58 -13.07 -4.88 5.72
CA GLN A 58 -13.41 -5.66 4.52
C GLN A 58 -13.77 -4.76 3.35
N ILE A 59 -13.20 -5.08 2.18
CA ILE A 59 -13.55 -4.45 0.91
C ILE A 59 -14.08 -5.53 -0.02
N PRO A 60 -15.38 -5.52 -0.33
CA PRO A 60 -15.93 -6.44 -1.31
C PRO A 60 -15.54 -6.02 -2.74
N SER A 61 -15.40 -6.98 -3.64
CA SER A 61 -15.04 -6.71 -5.05
C SER A 61 -15.99 -5.77 -5.78
N GLY A 62 -17.28 -5.80 -5.42
CA GLY A 62 -18.34 -5.13 -6.18
C GLY A 62 -18.43 -5.58 -7.64
N GLY A 63 -17.90 -6.75 -7.99
CA GLY A 63 -17.78 -7.25 -9.36
C GLY A 63 -16.68 -6.60 -10.20
N ALA A 64 -15.80 -5.79 -9.59
CA ALA A 64 -14.66 -5.19 -10.26
C ALA A 64 -13.46 -6.16 -10.31
N PRO A 65 -12.58 -6.05 -11.32
CA PRO A 65 -11.33 -6.82 -11.35
C PRO A 65 -10.36 -6.36 -10.25
N LEU A 66 -9.54 -7.28 -9.73
CA LEU A 66 -8.51 -6.99 -8.74
C LEU A 66 -7.27 -6.38 -9.40
N THR A 67 -7.40 -5.16 -9.93
CA THR A 67 -6.31 -4.41 -10.58
C THR A 67 -5.96 -3.14 -9.81
N ARG A 68 -6.98 -2.36 -9.43
CA ARG A 68 -6.84 -1.15 -8.63
C ARG A 68 -8.00 -1.08 -7.65
N VAL A 69 -7.68 -0.94 -6.37
CA VAL A 69 -8.68 -0.83 -5.31
C VAL A 69 -8.38 0.39 -4.46
N GLU A 70 -9.36 1.28 -4.33
CA GLU A 70 -9.30 2.38 -3.36
C GLU A 70 -9.63 1.82 -1.98
N VAL A 71 -8.74 2.03 -1.02
CA VAL A 71 -8.92 1.54 0.34
C VAL A 71 -9.30 2.72 1.23
N PRO A 72 -10.50 2.71 1.83
CA PRO A 72 -10.88 3.75 2.76
C PRO A 72 -10.04 3.66 4.04
N ASN A 73 -9.94 4.78 4.77
CA ASN A 73 -9.43 4.84 6.13
C ASN A 73 -7.97 4.40 6.35
N MET A 74 -7.15 4.29 5.30
CA MET A 74 -5.71 4.06 5.45
C MET A 74 -4.96 5.35 5.81
N GLU A 75 -4.23 5.33 6.92
CA GLU A 75 -3.37 6.43 7.33
C GLU A 75 -2.08 6.47 6.48
N PRO A 76 -1.63 7.65 5.99
CA PRO A 76 -0.38 7.77 5.25
C PRO A 76 0.88 7.54 6.10
N GLY A 77 1.83 6.74 5.60
CA GLY A 77 3.12 6.49 6.23
C GLY A 77 3.12 5.36 7.26
N GLN A 78 2.11 4.49 7.20
CA GLN A 78 1.84 3.38 8.12
C GLN A 78 1.89 2.04 7.36
N TYR A 79 2.22 0.96 8.07
CA TYR A 79 2.15 -0.40 7.53
C TYR A 79 0.77 -1.00 7.76
N TYR A 80 0.26 -1.67 6.74
CA TYR A 80 -0.98 -2.43 6.77
C TYR A 80 -0.72 -3.89 6.36
N TYR A 81 -1.46 -4.78 6.99
CA TYR A 81 -1.51 -6.21 6.70
C TYR A 81 -2.76 -6.48 5.89
N LEU A 82 -2.61 -7.19 4.78
CA LEU A 82 -3.73 -7.43 3.87
C LEU A 82 -3.74 -8.85 3.32
N VAL A 83 -4.95 -9.36 3.14
CA VAL A 83 -5.22 -10.70 2.64
C VAL A 83 -6.35 -10.59 1.62
N VAL A 84 -6.14 -11.19 0.46
CA VAL A 84 -7.17 -11.30 -0.57
C VAL A 84 -7.76 -12.70 -0.49
N ASP A 85 -9.06 -12.76 -0.30
CA ASP A 85 -9.84 -14.00 -0.28
C ASP A 85 -10.73 -14.08 -1.52
N ASN A 86 -10.83 -15.26 -2.11
CA ASN A 86 -11.81 -15.59 -3.15
C ASN A 86 -12.63 -16.81 -2.68
N PRO A 87 -13.81 -16.60 -2.07
CA PRO A 87 -14.65 -17.67 -1.54
C PRO A 87 -15.08 -18.69 -2.61
N ASP A 88 -15.36 -18.25 -3.84
CA ASP A 88 -15.80 -19.14 -4.93
C ASP A 88 -14.74 -20.17 -5.31
N LYS A 89 -13.47 -19.79 -5.20
CA LYS A 89 -12.34 -20.67 -5.49
C LYS A 89 -11.78 -21.34 -4.23
N GLY A 90 -12.17 -20.88 -3.04
CA GLY A 90 -11.59 -21.30 -1.77
C GLY A 90 -10.10 -20.96 -1.68
N ILE A 91 -9.68 -19.85 -2.31
CA ILE A 91 -8.27 -19.46 -2.37
C ILE A 91 -8.07 -18.17 -1.59
N GLN A 92 -7.01 -18.17 -0.77
CA GLN A 92 -6.58 -17.02 0.00
C GLN A 92 -5.10 -16.74 -0.26
N THR A 93 -4.73 -15.47 -0.41
CA THR A 93 -3.32 -15.09 -0.49
C THR A 93 -2.64 -15.24 0.88
N PRO A 94 -1.31 -15.39 0.93
CA PRO A 94 -0.56 -15.09 2.14
C PRO A 94 -0.85 -13.65 2.62
N THR A 95 -0.61 -13.38 3.91
CA THR A 95 -0.64 -12.00 4.42
C THR A 95 0.43 -11.19 3.72
N LEU A 96 -0.01 -10.21 2.95
CA LEU A 96 0.80 -9.20 2.30
C LEU A 96 0.99 -8.03 3.28
N ILE A 97 2.14 -7.37 3.19
CA ILE A 97 2.48 -6.21 4.03
C ILE A 97 2.70 -5.06 3.08
N VAL A 98 1.97 -3.97 3.28
CA VAL A 98 2.02 -2.80 2.41
C VAL A 98 2.21 -1.55 3.26
N MET A 99 3.12 -0.67 2.85
CA MET A 99 3.32 0.62 3.51
C MET A 99 2.63 1.71 2.72
N THR A 100 1.75 2.48 3.34
CA THR A 100 1.11 3.61 2.68
C THR A 100 2.12 4.74 2.48
N PRO A 101 2.24 5.31 1.27
CA PRO A 101 3.16 6.42 1.05
C PRO A 101 2.66 7.69 1.74
N ARG A 102 3.60 8.48 2.26
CA ARG A 102 3.36 9.80 2.83
C ARG A 102 4.25 10.83 2.16
N ALA A 103 3.64 11.90 1.65
CA ALA A 103 4.38 13.02 1.08
C ALA A 103 5.21 13.77 2.14
N PRO A 104 6.22 14.56 1.72
CA PRO A 104 6.87 15.51 2.63
C PRO A 104 5.84 16.45 3.25
N SER A 105 6.06 16.85 4.49
CA SER A 105 5.12 17.67 5.27
C SER A 105 5.86 18.66 6.16
N ASP A 106 5.12 19.55 6.82
CA ASP A 106 5.67 20.55 7.75
C ASP A 106 6.80 21.39 7.13
N ILE A 107 6.58 21.86 5.91
CA ILE A 107 7.57 22.66 5.19
C ILE A 107 7.63 24.05 5.83
N VAL A 108 8.78 24.36 6.42
CA VAL A 108 9.10 25.65 7.03
C VAL A 108 10.16 26.33 6.18
N PHE A 109 9.89 27.59 5.85
CA PHE A 109 10.83 28.47 5.14
C PHE A 109 11.29 29.58 6.08
N GLY A 110 12.60 29.80 6.14
CA GLY A 110 13.20 30.89 6.89
C GLY A 110 14.40 31.48 6.17
N THR A 111 14.84 32.63 6.65
CA THR A 111 16.08 33.27 6.19
C THR A 111 17.04 33.32 7.37
N SER A 112 18.26 32.83 7.16
CA SER A 112 19.36 32.89 8.13
C SER A 112 19.82 34.32 8.35
N LEU A 113 20.59 34.55 9.41
CA LEU A 113 21.25 35.84 9.68
C LEU A 113 22.27 36.23 8.59
N ASN A 114 22.67 35.27 7.74
CA ASN A 114 23.59 35.47 6.61
C ASN A 114 22.87 35.58 5.25
N ASP A 115 21.57 35.89 5.23
CA ASP A 115 20.72 35.92 4.03
C ASP A 115 20.59 34.58 3.28
N GLU A 116 20.95 33.46 3.91
CA GLU A 116 20.74 32.11 3.37
C GLU A 116 19.28 31.67 3.55
N ASN A 117 18.66 31.10 2.51
CA ASN A 117 17.36 30.48 2.64
C ASN A 117 17.48 29.11 3.32
N ILE A 118 16.79 28.93 4.44
CA ILE A 118 16.70 27.67 5.17
C ILE A 118 15.32 27.06 4.90
N ILE A 119 15.32 25.79 4.51
CA ILE A 119 14.11 24.98 4.34
C ILE A 119 14.21 23.80 5.30
N ASP A 120 13.23 23.64 6.16
CA ASP A 120 13.07 22.48 7.03
C ASP A 120 11.75 21.78 6.69
N PHE A 121 11.71 20.45 6.73
CA PHE A 121 10.52 19.67 6.42
C PHE A 121 10.62 18.24 6.98
N LYS A 122 9.46 17.64 7.26
CA LYS A 122 9.38 16.20 7.50
C LYS A 122 9.51 15.44 6.18
N PRO A 123 10.45 14.50 6.04
CA PRO A 123 10.67 13.79 4.79
C PRO A 123 9.50 12.87 4.42
N ALA A 124 9.42 12.56 3.12
CA ALA A 124 8.51 11.55 2.61
C ALA A 124 8.81 10.17 3.21
N LYS A 125 7.79 9.32 3.26
CA LYS A 125 7.92 7.88 3.56
C LYS A 125 7.30 7.09 2.40
N ALA A 126 8.05 6.16 1.83
CA ALA A 126 7.56 5.25 0.80
C ALA A 126 8.31 3.91 0.89
N SER A 127 7.67 2.83 0.45
CA SER A 127 8.29 1.50 0.39
C SER A 127 9.29 1.43 -0.78
N GLU A 128 9.02 2.17 -1.85
CA GLU A 128 9.91 2.36 -2.98
C GLU A 128 10.94 3.48 -2.72
N PRO A 129 12.10 3.45 -3.40
CA PRO A 129 13.08 4.53 -3.33
C PRO A 129 12.49 5.89 -3.71
N ILE A 130 12.66 6.87 -2.83
CA ILE A 130 12.23 8.25 -3.09
C ILE A 130 13.17 8.85 -4.15
N LYS A 131 12.62 9.14 -5.33
CA LYS A 131 13.35 9.85 -6.39
C LYS A 131 13.41 11.34 -6.05
N VAL A 132 14.63 11.85 -5.91
CA VAL A 132 14.90 13.29 -5.75
C VAL A 132 15.35 13.84 -7.10
N SER A 133 14.56 14.75 -7.67
CA SER A 133 14.93 15.50 -8.87
C SER A 133 15.49 16.85 -8.46
N ILE A 134 16.69 17.16 -8.95
CA ILE A 134 17.31 18.48 -8.84
C ILE A 134 16.90 19.23 -10.11
N PHE A 135 16.16 20.34 -9.95
CA PHE A 135 15.77 21.22 -11.05
C PHE A 135 16.77 22.36 -11.23
#